data_AF-A0A0B1ZWP3-F1
#
_entry.id   AF-A0A0B1ZWP3-F1
#
_cell.length_a   1.000
_cell.length_b   1.000
_cell.length_c   1.000
_cell.angle_alpha   90.00
_cell.angle_beta   90.00
_cell.angle_gamma   90.00
#
_symmetry.space_group_name_H-M   'P 1'
#
loop_
_entity.id
_entity.type
_entity.pdbx_description
1 polymer ?
#
loop_
_entity_poly.entity_id
_entity_poly.type
_entity_poly.pdbx_seq_one_letter_code
_entity_poly.pdbx_strand_id
1 'polypeptide(L)'
;MDERKYERVVADREIECIAAGLRSKVVLYDLSAGGCMIETRQLVLANGASVYLVLNHFLETSGQIAWQAEGHAGVQFGQMLNEAAVRFLGFSPSRQCFETMIPRDRFGRLLPPLQ
;
A
#
# COMPACT_ATOMS: atom_id res chain seq x y z
N MET A 1 -12.74 16.73 -14.80
CA MET A 1 -13.55 16.56 -13.58
C MET A 1 -12.82 15.51 -12.77
N ASP A 2 -12.10 15.92 -11.74
CA ASP A 2 -11.28 15.02 -10.92
C ASP A 2 -12.19 14.48 -9.81
N GLU A 3 -12.77 13.30 -10.01
CA GLU A 3 -13.72 12.67 -9.07
C GLU A 3 -13.04 12.09 -7.82
N ARG A 4 -11.73 12.33 -7.67
CA ARG A 4 -10.91 11.74 -6.61
C ARG A 4 -11.00 12.57 -5.34
N LYS A 5 -11.54 11.97 -4.27
CA LYS A 5 -11.65 12.60 -2.94
C LYS A 5 -10.38 12.56 -2.10
N TYR A 6 -9.43 11.67 -2.41
CA TYR A 6 -8.24 11.43 -1.59
C TYR A 6 -6.98 11.26 -2.45
N GLU A 7 -5.85 11.73 -1.91
CA GLU A 7 -4.53 11.50 -2.50
C GLU A 7 -4.17 10.01 -2.44
N ARG A 8 -3.51 9.52 -3.49
CA ARG A 8 -3.08 8.12 -3.61
C ARG A 8 -1.57 8.02 -3.62
N VAL A 9 -1.06 7.07 -2.83
CA VAL A 9 0.35 6.69 -2.81
C VAL A 9 0.55 5.36 -3.51
N VAL A 10 1.62 5.24 -4.28
CA VAL A 10 2.06 3.95 -4.85
C VAL A 10 2.71 3.15 -3.73
N ALA A 11 2.30 1.90 -3.57
CA ALA A 11 2.87 1.00 -2.56
C ALA A 11 3.74 -0.09 -3.20
N ASP A 12 3.22 -0.77 -4.24
CA ASP A 12 3.84 -1.91 -4.93
C ASP A 12 4.33 -3.01 -3.95
N ARG A 13 3.39 -3.61 -3.21
CA ARG A 13 3.69 -4.58 -2.13
C ARG A 13 2.75 -5.78 -2.18
N GLU A 14 3.27 -6.97 -1.89
CA GLU A 14 2.42 -8.15 -1.66
C GLU A 14 1.74 -8.05 -0.28
N ILE A 15 0.42 -8.23 -0.27
CA ILE A 15 -0.43 -8.23 0.94
C ILE A 15 -1.32 -9.47 0.97
N GLU A 16 -1.89 -9.80 2.13
CA GLU A 16 -2.91 -10.84 2.21
C GLU A 16 -4.30 -10.24 1.97
N CYS A 17 -5.09 -10.90 1.14
CA CYS A 17 -6.50 -10.64 0.90
C CYS A 17 -7.30 -11.88 1.32
N ILE A 18 -8.35 -11.67 2.11
CA ILE A 18 -9.28 -12.71 2.53
C ILE A 18 -10.65 -12.37 1.94
N ALA A 19 -11.15 -13.27 1.10
CA ALA A 19 -12.44 -13.13 0.43
C ALA A 19 -13.19 -14.46 0.50
N ALA A 20 -14.47 -14.44 0.90
CA ALA A 20 -15.30 -15.65 1.07
C ALA A 20 -14.61 -16.75 1.91
N GLY A 21 -13.83 -16.37 2.93
CA GLY A 21 -13.08 -17.30 3.79
C GLY A 21 -11.77 -17.83 3.21
N LEU A 22 -11.45 -17.52 1.94
CA LEU A 22 -10.21 -17.91 1.29
C LEU A 22 -9.16 -16.81 1.45
N ARG A 23 -7.99 -17.19 1.97
CA ARG A 23 -6.82 -16.30 2.06
C ARG A 23 -5.97 -16.44 0.79
N SER A 24 -5.60 -15.32 0.19
CA SER A 24 -4.80 -15.26 -1.04
C SER A 24 -3.83 -14.09 -0.97
N LYS A 25 -2.72 -14.18 -1.69
CA LYS A 25 -1.76 -13.08 -1.83
C LYS A 25 -2.14 -12.24 -3.06
N VAL A 26 -2.11 -10.92 -2.90
CA VAL A 26 -2.38 -9.94 -3.96
C VAL A 26 -1.34 -8.82 -3.91
N VAL A 27 -1.17 -8.08 -5.01
CA VAL A 27 -0.27 -6.92 -5.02
C VAL A 27 -1.07 -5.65 -4.77
N LEU A 28 -0.74 -4.92 -3.71
CA LEU A 28 -1.24 -3.57 -3.45
C LEU A 28 -0.50 -2.58 -4.37
N TYR A 29 -1.22 -2.06 -5.35
CA TYR A 29 -0.65 -1.16 -6.35
C TYR A 29 -0.65 0.30 -5.85
N ASP A 30 -1.82 0.78 -5.45
CA ASP A 30 -2.00 2.11 -4.86
C ASP A 30 -2.86 2.06 -3.60
N LEU A 31 -2.73 3.08 -2.75
CA LEU A 31 -3.46 3.22 -1.49
C LEU A 31 -3.85 4.68 -1.25
N SER A 32 -5.05 4.89 -0.69
CA SER A 32 -5.52 6.15 -0.14
C SER A 32 -6.22 5.90 1.20
N ALA A 33 -6.61 6.97 1.90
CA ALA A 33 -7.40 6.83 3.14
C ALA A 33 -8.73 6.10 2.92
N GLY A 34 -9.34 6.23 1.74
CA GLY A 34 -10.66 5.65 1.43
C GLY A 34 -10.64 4.30 0.72
N GLY A 35 -9.50 3.84 0.20
CA GLY A 35 -9.47 2.63 -0.62
C GLY A 35 -8.13 2.39 -1.30
N CYS A 36 -8.04 1.28 -2.01
CA CYS A 36 -6.83 0.86 -2.72
C CYS A 36 -7.13 0.19 -4.06
N MET A 37 -6.08 0.00 -4.86
CA MET A 37 -6.09 -0.90 -6.01
C MET A 37 -5.24 -2.13 -5.70
N ILE A 38 -5.78 -3.31 -5.99
CA ILE A 38 -5.04 -4.58 -5.90
C ILE A 38 -4.96 -5.27 -7.26
N GLU A 39 -3.82 -5.89 -7.56
CA GLU A 39 -3.67 -6.85 -8.64
C GLU A 39 -4.08 -8.24 -8.12
N THR A 40 -5.13 -8.82 -8.70
CA THR A 40 -5.72 -10.08 -8.23
C THR A 40 -5.24 -11.30 -9.01
N ARG A 41 -4.64 -11.11 -10.20
CA ARG A 41 -4.13 -12.13 -11.16
C ARG A 41 -5.08 -13.30 -11.45
N GLN A 42 -5.26 -14.20 -10.49
CA GLN A 42 -6.07 -15.42 -10.59
C GLN A 42 -7.27 -15.42 -9.63
N LEU A 43 -7.33 -14.47 -8.70
CA LEU A 43 -8.43 -14.33 -7.76
C LEU A 43 -9.58 -13.56 -8.44
N VAL A 44 -10.66 -14.29 -8.72
CA VAL A 44 -11.91 -13.70 -9.23
C VAL A 44 -12.71 -13.19 -8.04
N LEU A 45 -12.75 -11.88 -7.89
CA LEU A 45 -13.64 -11.22 -6.94
C LEU A 45 -14.92 -10.81 -7.69
N ALA A 46 -16.01 -10.53 -7.01
CA ALA A 46 -17.21 -9.95 -7.65
C ALA A 46 -17.34 -8.48 -7.24
N ASN A 47 -17.91 -7.63 -8.09
CA ASN A 47 -18.26 -6.28 -7.66
C ASN A 47 -19.23 -6.34 -6.47
N GLY A 48 -19.00 -5.51 -5.46
CA GLY A 48 -19.71 -5.53 -4.18
C GLY A 48 -19.27 -6.62 -3.21
N ALA A 49 -18.36 -7.53 -3.58
CA ALA A 49 -17.89 -8.57 -2.68
C ALA A 49 -17.11 -7.96 -1.51
N SER A 50 -17.39 -8.44 -0.30
CA SER A 50 -16.64 -8.07 0.90
C SER A 50 -15.26 -8.73 0.90
N VAL A 51 -14.25 -7.94 1.21
CA VAL A 51 -12.86 -8.38 1.34
C VAL A 51 -12.27 -7.86 2.64
N TYR A 52 -11.28 -8.59 3.13
CA TYR A 52 -10.45 -8.19 4.26
C TYR A 52 -9.00 -8.17 3.82
N LEU A 53 -8.32 -7.06 4.04
CA LEU A 53 -6.95 -6.83 3.60
C LEU A 53 -6.04 -6.70 4.81
N VAL A 54 -4.97 -7.49 4.84
CA VAL A 54 -3.89 -7.37 5.83
C VAL A 54 -2.78 -6.57 5.17
N LEU A 55 -2.77 -5.25 5.39
CA LEU A 55 -1.87 -4.31 4.71
C LEU A 55 -0.44 -4.41 5.24
N ASN A 56 -0.28 -4.71 6.53
CA ASN A 56 0.99 -5.09 7.16
C ASN A 56 0.70 -5.84 8.50
N HIS A 57 1.73 -6.07 9.33
CA HIS A 57 1.59 -6.80 10.59
C HIS A 57 0.68 -6.12 11.64
N PHE A 58 0.44 -4.82 11.53
CA PHE A 58 -0.29 -4.02 12.52
C PHE A 58 -1.54 -3.35 11.94
N LEU A 59 -1.75 -3.43 10.62
CA LEU A 59 -2.82 -2.73 9.94
C LEU A 59 -3.57 -3.67 9.01
N GLU A 60 -4.87 -3.73 9.27
CA GLU A 60 -5.85 -4.51 8.54
C GLU A 60 -7.08 -3.64 8.29
N THR A 61 -7.79 -3.91 7.19
CA THR A 61 -8.98 -3.15 6.84
C THR A 61 -9.99 -4.03 6.10
N SER A 62 -11.27 -3.77 6.34
CA SER A 62 -12.36 -4.37 5.58
C SER A 62 -12.85 -3.41 4.50
N GLY A 63 -13.29 -3.98 3.38
CA GLY A 63 -13.79 -3.20 2.26
C GLY A 63 -14.67 -4.01 1.33
N GLN A 64 -15.12 -3.35 0.27
CA GLN A 64 -15.89 -3.94 -0.80
C GLN A 64 -15.24 -3.65 -2.14
N ILE A 65 -15.37 -4.60 -3.06
CA ILE A 65 -14.89 -4.42 -4.43
C ILE A 65 -15.77 -3.39 -5.15
N ALA A 66 -15.19 -2.23 -5.45
CA ALA A 66 -15.88 -1.14 -6.11
C ALA A 66 -15.93 -1.32 -7.64
N TRP A 67 -14.88 -1.90 -8.22
CA TRP A 67 -14.78 -2.16 -9.66
C TRP A 67 -13.73 -3.23 -9.93
N GLN A 68 -13.77 -3.80 -11.14
CA GLN A 68 -12.77 -4.71 -11.66
C GLN A 68 -12.49 -4.44 -13.13
N ALA A 69 -11.21 -4.53 -13.51
CA ALA A 69 -10.76 -4.42 -14.88
C ALA A 69 -9.40 -5.12 -15.03
N GLU A 70 -9.25 -5.95 -16.06
CA GLU A 70 -7.94 -6.48 -16.50
C GLU A 70 -7.04 -7.05 -15.38
N GLY A 71 -7.60 -7.90 -14.51
CA GLY A 71 -6.84 -8.52 -13.41
C GLY A 71 -6.55 -7.59 -12.22
N HIS A 72 -7.16 -6.41 -12.21
CA HIS A 72 -7.11 -5.44 -11.12
C HIS A 72 -8.50 -5.26 -10.51
N ALA A 73 -8.53 -4.95 -9.22
CA ALA A 73 -9.74 -4.60 -8.51
C ALA A 73 -9.52 -3.35 -7.65
N GLY A 74 -10.50 -2.46 -7.66
CA GLY A 74 -10.59 -1.36 -6.71
C GLY A 74 -11.32 -1.80 -5.46
N VAL A 75 -10.76 -1.53 -4.30
CA VAL A 75 -11.40 -1.79 -2.99
C VAL A 75 -11.76 -0.46 -2.34
N GLN A 76 -13.03 -0.28 -2.00
CA GLN A 76 -13.53 0.80 -1.17
C GLN A 76 -13.53 0.34 0.28
N PHE A 77 -12.84 1.06 1.18
CA PHE A 77 -12.80 0.69 2.60
C PHE A 77 -14.10 1.05 3.30
N GLY A 78 -14.51 0.18 4.23
CA GLY A 78 -15.66 0.43 5.10
C GLY A 78 -15.37 1.47 6.18
N GLN A 79 -14.10 1.58 6.58
CA GLN A 79 -13.59 2.63 7.48
C GLN A 79 -12.34 3.26 6.88
N MET A 80 -12.22 4.58 7.04
CA MET A 80 -11.06 5.30 6.52
C MET A 80 -9.80 4.95 7.30
N LEU A 81 -8.70 4.77 6.58
CA LEU A 81 -7.38 4.68 7.18
C LEU A 81 -6.88 6.07 7.60
N ASN A 82 -6.05 6.10 8.63
CA ASN A 82 -5.35 7.32 9.00
C ASN A 82 -4.33 7.70 7.90
N GLU A 83 -4.27 8.99 7.52
CA GLU A 83 -3.34 9.50 6.52
C GLU A 83 -1.87 9.18 6.82
N ALA A 84 -1.47 9.15 8.11
CA ALA A 84 -0.12 8.74 8.50
C ALA A 84 0.15 7.27 8.17
N ALA A 85 -0.85 6.39 8.28
CA ALA A 85 -0.73 4.99 7.92
C ALA A 85 -0.62 4.80 6.40
N VAL A 86 -1.40 5.58 5.63
CA VAL A 86 -1.31 5.61 4.15
C VAL A 86 0.08 6.02 3.73
N ARG A 87 0.62 7.14 4.25
CA ARG A 87 1.97 7.62 3.95
C ARG A 87 3.04 6.62 4.36
N PHE A 88 2.92 5.99 5.52
CA PHE A 88 3.85 4.96 5.97
C PHE A 88 3.87 3.75 5.03
N LEU A 89 2.70 3.31 4.55
CA LEU A 89 2.60 2.18 3.63
C LEU A 89 3.12 2.49 2.21
N GLY A 90 2.92 3.72 1.74
CA GLY A 90 3.49 4.21 0.48
C GLY A 90 4.97 4.59 0.57
N PHE A 91 5.54 4.63 1.78
CA PHE A 91 6.96 4.91 1.94
C PHE A 91 7.78 3.65 1.63
N SER A 92 8.48 3.69 0.50
CA SER A 92 9.53 2.73 0.17
C SER A 92 10.88 3.39 0.48
N PRO A 93 11.54 3.09 1.62
CA PRO A 93 12.90 3.56 1.83
C PRO A 93 13.73 3.02 0.67
N SER A 94 14.42 3.90 -0.05
CA SER A 94 15.43 3.49 -1.03
C SER A 94 16.29 2.40 -0.39
N ARG A 95 16.43 1.25 -1.06
CA ARG A 95 17.24 0.09 -0.61
C ARG A 95 18.75 0.41 -0.54
N GLN A 96 19.15 1.64 -0.25
CA GLN A 96 20.51 1.96 0.11
C GLN A 96 20.69 1.54 1.56
N CYS A 97 21.58 0.58 1.76
CA CYS A 97 21.98 0.17 3.10
C CYS A 97 22.50 1.41 3.83
N PHE A 98 22.10 1.63 5.08
CA PHE A 98 22.65 2.71 5.92
C PHE A 98 24.19 2.64 5.96
N GLU A 99 24.76 1.44 5.92
CA GLU A 99 26.20 1.18 5.86
C GLU A 99 26.88 1.68 4.58
N THR A 100 26.11 1.88 3.50
CA THR A 100 26.60 2.46 2.24
C THR A 100 26.42 3.98 2.17
N MET A 101 25.69 4.58 3.11
CA MET A 101 25.55 6.04 3.20
C MET A 101 26.76 6.62 3.92
N ILE A 102 27.68 7.22 3.16
CA ILE A 102 28.78 7.96 3.75
C ILE A 102 28.21 9.17 4.50
N PRO A 103 28.40 9.29 5.83
CA PRO A 103 27.82 10.37 6.62
C PRO A 103 28.27 11.73 6.09
N ARG A 104 27.31 12.64 5.91
CA ARG A 104 27.54 14.01 5.45
C ARG A 104 27.09 15.02 6.48
N ASP A 105 27.78 16.16 6.55
CA ASP A 105 27.33 17.31 7.31
C ASP A 105 26.11 17.99 6.66
N ARG A 106 25.55 19.01 7.33
CA ARG A 106 24.42 19.82 6.82
C ARG A 106 24.73 20.62 5.55
N PHE A 107 25.99 20.63 5.10
CA PHE A 107 26.46 21.27 3.89
C PHE A 107 26.83 20.26 2.79
N GLY A 108 26.57 18.96 3.02
CA GLY A 108 26.83 17.86 2.07
C GLY A 108 28.28 17.36 2.04
N ARG A 109 29.16 17.84 2.92
CA ARG A 109 30.57 17.42 3.00
C ARG A 109 30.68 16.12 3.78
N LEU A 110 31.64 15.27 3.43
CA LEU A 110 31.90 14.03 4.14
C LEU A 110 32.33 14.32 5.58
N LEU A 111 31.75 13.61 6.55
CA LEU A 111 32.20 13.69 7.93
C LEU A 111 33.61 13.07 8.04
N PRO A 112 34.53 13.69 8.79
CA PRO A 112 35.85 13.13 9.03
C PRO A 112 35.73 11.81 9.82
N PRO A 113 36.67 10.87 9.64
CA PRO A 113 36.72 9.66 10.45
C PRO A 113 36.92 10.03 11.93
N LEU A 114 36.26 9.28 12.82
CA LEU A 114 36.54 9.36 14.26
C LEU A 114 37.96 8.82 14.48
N GLN A 115 38.83 9.63 15.08
CA GLN A 115 40.17 9.22 15.53
C GLN A 115 40.10 8.48 16.86
#